data_AF-A0A8R2AEX2-F1
#
_entry.id   AF-A0A8R2AEX2-F1
#
_cell.length_a   1.000
_cell.length_b   1.000
_cell.length_c   1.000
_cell.angle_alpha   90.00
_cell.angle_beta   90.00
_cell.angle_gamma   90.00
#
_symmetry.space_group_name_H-M   'P 1'
#
loop_
_entity.id
_entity.type
_entity.pdbx_description
1 polymer ?
#
loop_
_entity_poly.entity_id
_entity_poly.type
_entity_poly.pdbx_seq_one_letter_code
_entity_poly.pdbx_strand_id
1 'polypeptide(L)'
;MALLRSGLQRVANIFGGTQGGILSRFVTSLVPSENKSVAETSKEVIATCNKLIEQNASRNFAIVHILGKQWRVTDGDLLVVEGYWPPNIGDQITLDKVLVAATKDFSLIGRPLVQPGLVTVTATIISKGLSHTRTHFKKKRRKQFMRINFQRAQQTILRINSVEIGNKINEGRNDV
;
A
#
# COMPACT_ATOMS: atom_id res chain seq x y z
N MET A 1 -42.80 7.15 67.52
CA MET A 1 -43.52 7.36 66.25
C MET A 1 -42.59 6.93 65.12
N ALA A 2 -43.08 6.00 64.27
CA ALA A 2 -42.39 5.22 63.21
C ALA A 2 -41.33 4.19 63.71
N LEU A 3 -41.45 2.84 63.68
CA LEU A 3 -42.17 1.83 62.86
C LEU A 3 -41.89 2.03 61.35
N LEU A 4 -41.29 1.15 60.55
CA LEU A 4 -41.43 -0.31 60.36
C LEU A 4 -40.20 -0.86 59.59
N ARG A 5 -39.60 -1.99 60.01
CA ARG A 5 -39.70 -3.38 59.47
C ARG A 5 -38.99 -3.71 58.14
N SER A 6 -38.02 -4.61 58.29
CA SER A 6 -37.70 -5.80 57.48
C SER A 6 -38.67 -6.24 56.35
N GLY A 7 -38.09 -6.71 55.23
CA GLY A 7 -38.77 -7.57 54.25
C GLY A 7 -37.88 -7.93 53.05
N LEU A 8 -36.87 -8.77 53.26
CA LEU A 8 -36.70 -10.08 52.61
C LEU A 8 -37.94 -10.62 51.83
N GLN A 9 -37.64 -11.10 50.62
CA GLN A 9 -38.29 -12.16 49.82
C GLN A 9 -39.14 -11.80 48.59
N ARG A 10 -38.70 -12.45 47.50
CA ARG A 10 -39.49 -13.13 46.44
C ARG A 10 -40.52 -12.28 45.70
N VAL A 11 -40.17 -11.94 44.46
CA VAL A 11 -41.14 -12.01 43.36
C VAL A 11 -40.67 -13.11 42.44
N ALA A 12 -41.41 -14.21 42.48
CA ALA A 12 -41.25 -15.37 41.63
C ALA A 12 -41.65 -15.04 40.19
N ASN A 13 -41.03 -15.79 39.28
CA ASN A 13 -41.44 -15.97 37.88
C ASN A 13 -42.97 -16.05 37.74
N ILE A 14 -43.53 -15.05 37.08
CA ILE A 14 -44.87 -15.11 36.50
C ILE A 14 -44.66 -14.75 35.05
N PHE A 15 -44.55 -15.77 34.19
CA PHE A 15 -45.03 -15.79 32.79
C PHE A 15 -44.64 -17.16 32.21
N GLY A 16 -45.31 -18.20 32.70
CA GLY A 16 -45.60 -19.37 31.89
C GLY A 16 -46.86 -19.09 31.09
N GLY A 17 -46.82 -19.26 29.76
CA GLY A 17 -47.99 -19.10 28.91
C GLY A 17 -47.67 -18.72 27.47
N THR A 18 -47.32 -19.72 26.67
CA THR A 18 -47.67 -19.89 25.25
C THR A 18 -48.25 -18.67 24.49
N GLN A 19 -47.44 -18.04 23.65
CA GLN A 19 -47.81 -17.64 22.29
C GLN A 19 -46.51 -17.51 21.49
N GLY A 20 -46.38 -18.27 20.40
CA GLY A 20 -45.31 -18.11 19.42
C GLY A 20 -45.40 -16.73 18.79
N GLY A 21 -44.64 -15.78 19.32
CA GLY A 21 -44.54 -14.44 18.78
C GLY A 21 -43.46 -14.35 17.70
N ILE A 22 -43.76 -13.64 16.63
CA ILE A 22 -42.86 -13.25 15.51
C ILE A 22 -41.60 -12.47 15.99
N LEU A 23 -41.51 -12.18 17.30
CA LEU A 23 -40.45 -11.44 17.96
C LEU A 23 -39.35 -12.33 18.57
N SER A 24 -39.41 -13.66 18.46
CA SER A 24 -38.31 -14.55 18.92
C SER A 24 -37.17 -14.72 17.91
N ARG A 25 -37.25 -14.09 16.73
CA ARG A 25 -36.18 -14.12 15.71
C ARG A 25 -35.07 -13.10 15.92
N PHE A 26 -35.14 -12.28 16.96
CA PHE A 26 -34.05 -11.38 17.36
C PHE A 26 -33.33 -11.91 18.62
N VAL A 27 -33.00 -13.20 18.63
CA VAL A 27 -31.81 -13.63 19.38
C VAL A 27 -30.64 -13.24 18.49
N THR A 28 -30.16 -12.01 18.66
CA THR A 28 -28.80 -11.66 18.23
C THR A 28 -27.91 -12.66 18.95
N SER A 29 -27.40 -13.65 18.22
CA SER A 29 -26.24 -14.39 18.70
C SER A 29 -25.15 -13.34 18.87
N LEU A 30 -24.95 -12.90 20.10
CA LEU A 30 -23.72 -12.28 20.53
C LEU A 30 -22.67 -13.38 20.34
N VAL A 31 -22.16 -13.52 19.11
CA VAL A 31 -20.98 -14.30 18.85
C VAL A 31 -19.94 -13.71 19.79
N PRO A 32 -19.42 -14.48 20.75
CA PRO A 32 -18.38 -13.98 21.63
C PRO A 32 -17.24 -13.53 20.74
N SER A 33 -16.99 -12.22 20.66
CA SER A 33 -15.77 -11.73 20.07
C SER A 33 -14.67 -12.20 21.00
N GLU A 34 -14.02 -13.32 20.67
CA GLU A 34 -12.80 -13.70 21.37
C GLU A 34 -11.86 -12.51 21.30
N ASN A 35 -11.56 -11.90 22.45
CA ASN A 35 -10.63 -10.78 22.56
C ASN A 35 -9.21 -11.33 22.35
N LYS A 36 -8.89 -11.70 21.10
CA LYS A 36 -7.57 -12.17 20.68
C LYS A 36 -6.56 -11.07 20.95
N SER A 37 -5.37 -11.46 21.39
CA SER A 37 -4.28 -10.49 21.56
C SER A 37 -3.90 -9.89 20.20
N VAL A 38 -3.43 -8.63 20.20
CA VAL A 38 -3.02 -7.94 18.96
C VAL A 38 -1.95 -8.74 18.19
N ALA A 39 -1.08 -9.46 18.92
CA ALA A 39 -0.04 -10.30 18.35
C ALA A 39 -0.59 -11.51 17.59
N GLU A 40 -1.63 -12.17 18.12
CA GLU A 40 -2.28 -13.32 17.47
C GLU A 40 -3.04 -12.89 16.22
N THR A 41 -3.80 -11.79 16.32
CA THR A 41 -4.51 -11.21 15.17
C THR A 41 -3.54 -10.82 14.05
N SER A 42 -2.39 -10.24 14.39
CA SER A 42 -1.36 -9.89 13.41
C SER A 42 -0.84 -11.12 12.68
N LYS A 43 -0.53 -12.20 13.42
CA LYS A 43 -0.09 -13.48 12.85
C LYS A 43 -1.14 -14.09 11.91
N GLU A 44 -2.42 -14.03 12.31
CA GLU A 44 -3.54 -14.50 11.50
C GLU A 44 -3.65 -13.73 10.18
N VAL A 45 -3.58 -12.39 10.23
CA VAL A 45 -3.61 -11.52 9.03
C VAL A 45 -2.40 -11.76 8.13
N ILE A 46 -1.22 -11.94 8.70
CA ILE A 46 -0.01 -12.27 7.91
C ILE A 46 -0.18 -13.61 7.20
N ALA A 47 -0.74 -14.61 7.89
CA ALA A 47 -1.01 -15.91 7.29
C ALA A 47 -2.05 -15.85 6.16
N THR A 48 -3.09 -15.00 6.27
CA THR A 48 -4.04 -14.80 5.17
C THR A 48 -3.38 -14.10 3.98
N CYS A 49 -2.57 -13.06 4.20
CA CYS A 49 -1.83 -12.39 3.14
C CYS A 49 -0.86 -13.35 2.43
N ASN A 50 -0.15 -14.21 3.15
CA ASN A 50 0.75 -15.21 2.55
C ASN A 50 -0.01 -16.18 1.64
N LYS A 51 -1.21 -16.64 2.04
CA LYS A 51 -2.07 -17.47 1.18
C LYS A 51 -2.53 -16.72 -0.08
N LEU A 52 -2.82 -15.43 0.03
CA LEU A 52 -3.22 -14.61 -1.12
C LEU A 52 -2.06 -14.39 -2.10
N ILE A 53 -0.82 -14.24 -1.60
CA ILE A 53 0.39 -14.16 -2.43
C ILE A 53 0.55 -15.45 -3.25
N GLU A 54 0.39 -16.62 -2.62
CA GLU A 54 0.47 -17.92 -3.30
C GLU A 54 -0.58 -18.09 -4.41
N GLN A 55 -1.77 -17.50 -4.24
CA GLN A 55 -2.84 -17.55 -5.24
C GLN A 55 -2.59 -16.65 -6.47
N ASN A 56 -1.69 -15.66 -6.36
CA ASN A 56 -1.21 -14.75 -7.40
C ASN A 56 -2.26 -14.34 -8.46
N ALA A 57 -3.41 -13.85 -7.99
CA ALA A 57 -4.59 -13.67 -8.86
C ALA A 57 -4.70 -12.30 -9.53
N SER A 58 -3.90 -11.30 -9.14
CA SER A 58 -4.12 -9.90 -9.51
C SER A 58 -2.86 -9.18 -9.97
N ARG A 59 -3.03 -8.13 -10.78
CA ARG A 59 -1.95 -7.22 -11.19
C ARG A 59 -1.49 -6.39 -9.99
N ASN A 60 -0.18 -6.44 -9.73
CA ASN A 60 0.43 -5.74 -8.61
C ASN A 60 0.78 -4.29 -8.98
N PHE A 61 0.91 -3.43 -7.97
CA PHE A 61 1.50 -2.11 -8.13
C PHE A 61 2.48 -1.81 -7.01
N ALA A 62 3.44 -0.93 -7.31
CA ALA A 62 4.42 -0.46 -6.35
C ALA A 62 4.54 1.06 -6.38
N ILE A 63 5.00 1.64 -5.27
CA ILE A 63 5.46 3.02 -5.19
C ILE A 63 6.98 2.99 -5.03
N VAL A 64 7.68 3.50 -6.04
CA VAL A 64 9.13 3.44 -6.14
C VAL A 64 9.71 4.85 -6.03
N HIS A 65 10.84 4.99 -5.33
CA HIS A 65 11.53 6.26 -5.21
C HIS A 65 12.77 6.31 -6.12
N ILE A 66 12.73 7.22 -7.10
CA ILE A 66 13.79 7.40 -8.10
C ILE A 66 14.12 8.89 -8.20
N LEU A 67 15.41 9.23 -8.11
CA LEU A 67 15.94 10.59 -8.23
C LEU A 67 15.15 11.66 -7.44
N GLY A 68 14.78 11.34 -6.19
CA GLY A 68 14.08 12.27 -5.31
C GLY A 68 12.57 12.36 -5.52
N LYS A 69 12.00 11.67 -6.52
CA LYS A 69 10.57 11.62 -6.81
C LYS A 69 10.00 10.23 -6.55
N GLN A 70 8.73 10.15 -6.16
CA GLN A 70 8.00 8.89 -5.98
C GLN A 70 7.10 8.65 -7.18
N TRP A 71 7.06 7.39 -7.64
CA TRP A 71 6.31 6.98 -8.81
C TRP A 71 5.44 5.78 -8.47
N ARG A 72 4.17 5.84 -8.83
CA ARG A 72 3.29 4.67 -8.85
C ARG A 72 3.53 3.91 -10.15
N VAL A 73 3.83 2.62 -10.04
CA VAL A 73 4.17 1.77 -11.19
C VAL A 73 3.40 0.46 -11.15
N THR A 74 3.09 -0.05 -12.33
CA THR A 74 2.55 -1.38 -12.59
C THR A 74 3.31 -2.05 -13.73
N ASP A 75 3.10 -3.35 -13.92
CA ASP A 75 3.76 -4.13 -14.97
C ASP A 75 3.47 -3.57 -16.37
N GLY A 76 4.52 -3.34 -17.16
CA GLY A 76 4.42 -2.81 -18.52
C GLY A 76 4.33 -1.29 -18.63
N ASP A 77 4.31 -0.55 -17.52
CA ASP A 77 4.21 0.91 -17.56
C ASP A 77 5.48 1.56 -18.11
N LEU A 78 5.29 2.71 -18.79
CA LEU A 78 6.37 3.57 -19.24
C LEU A 78 6.59 4.72 -18.26
N LEU A 79 7.81 4.86 -17.79
CA LEU A 79 8.19 5.86 -16.80
C LEU A 79 9.25 6.82 -17.38
N VAL A 80 8.93 8.12 -17.39
CA VAL A 80 9.87 9.16 -17.82
C VAL A 80 10.57 9.74 -16.59
N VAL A 81 11.85 9.43 -16.46
CA VAL A 81 12.70 9.92 -15.38
C VAL A 81 13.49 11.12 -15.88
N GLU A 82 13.35 12.27 -15.21
CA GLU A 82 14.17 13.45 -15.46
C GLU A 82 15.51 13.33 -14.72
N GLY A 83 16.62 13.54 -15.43
CA GLY A 83 17.97 13.51 -14.86
C GLY A 83 18.94 12.68 -15.67
N TYR A 84 20.23 12.85 -15.37
CA TYR A 84 21.27 11.97 -15.88
C TYR A 84 21.24 10.65 -15.10
N TRP A 85 21.37 9.54 -15.83
CA TRP A 85 21.43 8.23 -15.21
C TRP A 85 22.50 7.38 -15.93
N PRO A 86 23.39 6.68 -15.19
CA PRO A 86 24.51 5.98 -15.79
C PRO A 86 24.18 4.72 -16.63
N PRO A 87 23.17 3.86 -16.35
CA PRO A 87 23.04 2.59 -17.07
C PRO A 87 22.65 2.80 -18.54
N ASN A 88 23.06 1.92 -19.44
CA ASN A 88 22.92 2.10 -20.88
C ASN A 88 21.50 1.77 -21.40
N ILE A 89 21.24 2.13 -22.66
CA ILE A 89 19.99 1.77 -23.32
C ILE A 89 19.97 0.24 -23.51
N GLY A 90 18.87 -0.41 -23.11
CA GLY A 90 18.72 -1.86 -23.16
C GLY A 90 19.06 -2.57 -21.84
N ASP A 91 19.75 -1.90 -20.91
CA ASP A 91 20.10 -2.52 -19.63
C ASP A 91 18.85 -2.80 -18.79
N GLN A 92 18.83 -3.98 -18.17
CA GLN A 92 17.85 -4.36 -17.16
C GLN A 92 18.37 -3.97 -15.78
N ILE A 93 17.53 -3.28 -15.02
CA ILE A 93 17.83 -2.73 -13.70
C ILE A 93 16.77 -3.19 -12.69
N THR A 94 17.20 -3.39 -11.45
CA THR A 94 16.31 -3.61 -10.31
C THR A 94 16.14 -2.30 -9.55
N LEU A 95 14.90 -1.98 -9.16
CA LEU A 95 14.59 -0.77 -8.41
C LEU A 95 14.47 -1.11 -6.93
N ASP A 96 15.54 -0.88 -6.18
CA ASP A 96 15.64 -1.34 -4.78
C ASP A 96 14.78 -0.50 -3.80
N LYS A 97 14.57 0.78 -4.11
CA LYS A 97 13.86 1.72 -3.23
C LYS A 97 12.35 1.65 -3.43
N VAL A 98 11.73 0.60 -2.90
CA VAL A 98 10.28 0.41 -2.89
C VAL A 98 9.71 0.82 -1.53
N LEU A 99 8.70 1.70 -1.54
CA LEU A 99 8.08 2.24 -0.33
C LEU A 99 6.79 1.49 0.00
N VAL A 100 6.01 1.18 -1.03
CA VAL A 100 4.74 0.47 -0.92
C VAL A 100 4.68 -0.54 -2.05
N ALA A 101 4.18 -1.73 -1.75
CA ALA A 101 3.77 -2.71 -2.75
C ALA A 101 2.37 -3.20 -2.38
N ALA A 102 1.49 -3.32 -3.36
CA ALA A 102 0.11 -3.65 -3.08
C ALA A 102 -0.50 -4.48 -4.20
N THR A 103 -1.44 -5.31 -3.78
CA THR A 103 -2.29 -6.13 -4.62
C THR A 103 -3.70 -5.55 -4.57
N LYS A 104 -4.67 -6.26 -5.15
CA LYS A 104 -6.08 -5.87 -5.05
C LYS A 104 -6.61 -5.93 -3.60
N ASP A 105 -6.13 -6.91 -2.83
CA ASP A 105 -6.73 -7.28 -1.54
C ASP A 105 -5.94 -6.77 -0.33
N PHE A 106 -4.63 -6.60 -0.45
CA PHE A 106 -3.78 -6.13 0.63
C PHE A 106 -2.67 -5.19 0.16
N SER A 107 -2.06 -4.47 1.11
CA SER A 107 -0.93 -3.58 0.86
C SER A 107 0.16 -3.76 1.90
N LEU A 108 1.40 -3.71 1.43
CA LEU A 108 2.63 -3.76 2.19
C LEU A 108 3.22 -2.36 2.23
N ILE A 109 3.29 -1.78 3.43
CA ILE A 109 3.78 -0.42 3.64
C ILE A 109 5.11 -0.49 4.39
N GLY A 110 6.15 0.09 3.81
CA GLY A 110 7.48 0.14 4.37
C GLY A 110 7.64 1.09 5.57
N ARG A 111 8.75 0.93 6.30
CA ARG A 111 9.15 1.84 7.40
C ARG A 111 10.65 2.18 7.31
N PRO A 112 11.07 3.15 6.48
CA PRO A 112 10.34 3.82 5.40
C PRO A 112 10.29 3.00 4.09
N LEU A 113 11.19 2.02 3.92
CA LEU A 113 11.23 1.12 2.78
C LEU A 113 10.61 -0.23 3.14
N VAL A 114 10.11 -0.95 2.13
CA VAL A 114 9.72 -2.36 2.27
C VAL A 114 10.99 -3.20 2.49
N GLN A 115 10.87 -4.32 3.19
CA GLN A 115 12.01 -5.20 3.45
C GLN A 115 12.66 -5.64 2.13
N PRO A 116 14.01 -5.55 2.01
CA PRO A 116 14.69 -5.93 0.79
C PRO A 116 14.49 -7.41 0.50
N GLY A 117 14.23 -7.74 -0.76
CA GLY A 117 13.94 -9.11 -1.21
C GLY A 117 12.48 -9.53 -1.11
N LEU A 118 11.63 -8.84 -0.33
CA LEU A 118 10.20 -9.13 -0.31
C LEU A 118 9.52 -8.74 -1.62
N VAL A 119 9.97 -7.63 -2.22
CA VAL A 119 9.43 -7.08 -3.47
C VAL A 119 10.58 -6.84 -4.43
N THR A 120 10.42 -7.33 -5.66
CA THR A 120 11.37 -7.13 -6.74
C THR A 120 10.67 -6.38 -7.85
N VAL A 121 11.17 -5.17 -8.15
CA VAL A 121 10.70 -4.38 -9.29
C VAL A 121 11.80 -4.33 -10.33
N THR A 122 11.55 -4.93 -11.49
CA THR A 122 12.49 -4.94 -12.61
C THR A 122 12.06 -3.95 -13.69
N ALA A 123 13.03 -3.23 -14.26
CA ALA A 123 12.78 -2.28 -15.33
C ALA A 123 13.87 -2.36 -16.38
N THR A 124 13.55 -1.98 -17.62
CA THR A 124 14.51 -1.86 -18.72
C THR A 124 14.53 -0.42 -19.24
N ILE A 125 15.72 0.07 -19.57
CA ILE A 125 15.88 1.39 -20.19
C ILE A 125 15.58 1.26 -21.68
N ILE A 126 14.53 1.94 -22.15
CA ILE A 126 14.16 1.95 -23.58
C ILE A 126 14.96 2.99 -24.35
N SER A 127 15.03 4.21 -23.81
CA SER A 127 15.65 5.32 -24.53
C SER A 127 16.12 6.42 -23.60
N LYS A 128 17.09 7.18 -24.08
CA LYS A 128 17.58 8.40 -23.45
C LYS A 128 17.48 9.54 -24.44
N GLY A 129 16.99 10.68 -23.98
CA GLY A 129 16.75 11.84 -24.82
C GLY A 129 16.78 13.15 -24.06
N LEU A 130 16.47 14.22 -24.78
CA LEU A 130 16.29 15.55 -24.23
C LEU A 130 14.82 15.91 -24.28
N SER A 131 14.32 16.56 -23.23
CA SER A 131 12.97 17.09 -23.17
C SER A 131 12.69 18.05 -24.33
N HIS A 132 11.41 18.37 -24.51
CA HIS A 132 11.02 19.53 -25.29
C HIS A 132 11.73 20.79 -24.78
N THR A 133 12.00 21.73 -25.69
CA THR A 133 12.65 23.00 -25.40
C THR A 133 11.79 23.85 -24.47
N ARG A 134 12.25 24.07 -23.24
CA ARG A 134 11.64 25.01 -22.30
C ARG A 134 12.25 26.40 -22.53
N THR A 135 11.41 27.35 -22.92
CA THR A 135 11.83 28.74 -23.15
C THR A 135 11.71 29.55 -21.86
N HIS A 136 12.84 30.03 -21.35
CA HIS A 136 12.89 30.91 -20.19
C HIS A 136 13.15 32.35 -20.64
N PHE A 137 12.06 33.12 -20.67
CA PHE A 137 12.04 34.49 -21.14
C PHE A 137 11.99 35.48 -19.96
N LYS A 138 12.91 36.45 -19.92
CA LYS A 138 12.90 37.55 -18.94
C LYS A 138 12.90 38.89 -19.66
N LYS A 139 11.97 39.77 -19.27
CA LYS A 139 11.84 41.13 -19.81
C LYS A 139 11.63 42.15 -18.69
N LYS A 140 12.34 43.28 -18.72
CA LYS A 140 12.06 44.46 -17.88
C LYS A 140 11.68 45.65 -18.75
N ARG A 141 10.58 46.32 -18.38
CA ARG A 141 10.00 47.43 -19.13
C ARG A 141 10.90 48.66 -19.11
N ARG A 142 11.09 49.34 -20.25
CA ARG A 142 11.89 50.58 -20.43
C ARG A 142 13.34 50.48 -19.89
N LYS A 143 13.89 49.28 -19.74
CA LYS A 143 15.27 49.05 -19.29
C LYS A 143 16.13 48.36 -20.36
N GLN A 144 15.63 48.24 -21.60
CA GLN A 144 16.27 47.49 -22.69
C GLN A 144 16.77 46.10 -22.25
N PHE A 145 16.10 45.49 -21.28
CA PHE A 145 16.48 44.20 -20.74
C PHE A 145 15.50 43.16 -21.25
N MET A 146 15.98 42.32 -22.15
CA MET A 146 15.27 41.18 -22.70
C MET A 146 16.28 40.04 -22.87
N ARG A 147 16.02 38.90 -22.22
CA ARG A 147 16.87 37.70 -22.28
C ARG A 147 15.99 36.50 -22.55
N ILE A 148 16.40 35.69 -23.52
CA ILE A 148 15.74 34.43 -23.87
C ILE A 148 16.77 33.32 -23.67
N ASN A 149 16.44 32.31 -22.88
CA ASN A 149 17.26 31.12 -22.72
C ASN A 149 16.43 29.89 -23.07
N PHE A 150 16.97 29.00 -23.89
CA PHE A 150 16.34 27.74 -24.25
C PHE A 150 17.00 26.62 -23.45
N GLN A 151 16.21 25.94 -22.62
CA GLN A 151 16.69 24.89 -21.74
C GLN A 151 16.03 23.57 -22.10
N ARG A 152 16.80 22.48 -22.05
CA ARG A 152 16.31 21.11 -22.25
C ARG A 152 16.83 20.25 -21.11
N ALA A 153 15.96 19.47 -20.49
CA ALA A 153 16.33 18.52 -19.45
C ALA A 153 16.67 17.17 -20.07
N GLN A 154 17.66 16.47 -19.54
CA GLN A 154 17.89 15.07 -19.88
C GLN A 154 16.76 14.21 -19.33
N GLN A 155 16.26 13.29 -20.15
CA GLN A 155 15.18 12.39 -19.80
C GLN A 155 15.57 10.97 -20.19
N THR A 156 15.25 10.02 -19.32
CA THR A 156 15.41 8.59 -19.56
C THR A 156 14.04 7.93 -19.48
N ILE A 157 13.69 7.14 -20.49
CA ILE A 157 12.43 6.40 -20.55
C ILE A 157 12.71 4.96 -20.11
N LEU A 158 12.02 4.57 -19.06
CA LEU A 158 12.00 3.23 -18.52
C LEU A 158 10.73 2.49 -18.93
N ARG A 159 10.84 1.18 -19.09
CA ARG A 159 9.71 0.26 -19.05
C ARG A 159 9.80 -0.58 -17.80
N ILE A 160 8.70 -0.67 -17.07
CA ILE A 160 8.58 -1.61 -15.96
C ILE A 160 8.29 -2.99 -16.55
N ASN A 161 9.11 -3.98 -16.24
CA ASN A 161 8.94 -5.33 -16.76
C ASN A 161 8.03 -6.13 -15.84
N SER A 162 8.39 -6.22 -14.55
CA SER A 162 7.60 -6.92 -13.54
C SER A 162 7.70 -6.28 -12.15
N VAL A 163 6.62 -6.40 -11.39
CA VAL A 163 6.45 -6.05 -9.98
C VAL A 163 6.04 -7.33 -9.26
N GLU A 164 7.02 -8.01 -8.70
CA GLU A 164 6.85 -9.32 -8.06
C GLU A 164 6.96 -9.21 -6.54
N ILE A 165 6.07 -9.90 -5.84
CA ILE A 165 6.12 -10.07 -4.37
C ILE A 165 6.54 -11.52 -4.14
N GLY A 166 7.84 -11.73 -3.91
CA GLY A 166 8.46 -13.06 -4.04
C GLY A 166 8.46 -13.90 -2.76
N ASN A 167 8.47 -13.27 -1.58
CA ASN A 167 8.67 -13.98 -0.31
C ASN A 167 7.41 -13.99 0.56
N LYS A 168 7.31 -15.01 1.43
CA LYS A 168 6.35 -15.01 2.52
C LYS A 168 6.67 -13.84 3.46
N ILE A 169 5.63 -13.11 3.84
CA ILE A 169 5.73 -11.98 4.78
C ILE A 169 6.25 -12.52 6.12
N ASN A 170 7.26 -11.83 6.69
CA ASN A 170 7.98 -12.16 7.92
C ASN A 170 8.93 -13.37 7.88
N GLU A 171 9.06 -14.06 6.76
CA GLU A 171 10.23 -14.91 6.56
C GLU A 171 11.38 -13.98 6.14
N GLY A 172 12.35 -13.80 7.04
CA GLY A 172 13.57 -13.08 6.70
C GLY A 172 14.23 -13.72 5.49
N ARG A 173 15.03 -12.95 4.76
CA ARG A 173 15.88 -13.51 3.70
C ARG A 173 16.74 -14.62 4.31
N ASN A 174 16.43 -15.88 4.01
CA ASN A 174 17.15 -17.06 4.47
C ASN A 174 18.42 -17.24 3.63
N ASP A 175 19.39 -16.31 3.73
CA ASP A 175 20.68 -16.47 3.07
C ASP A 175 21.83 -16.32 4.09
N VAL A 176 22.76 -17.28 3.96
CA VAL A 176 24.07 -17.48 4.61
C VAL A 176 25.00 -16.27 4.50
#